data_AF-A0A5J4PVG1-F1
#
_entry.id   AF-A0A5J4PVG1-F1
#
_cell.length_a   1.000
_cell.length_b   1.000
_cell.length_c   1.000
_cell.angle_alpha   90.00
_cell.angle_beta   90.00
_cell.angle_gamma   90.00
#
_symmetry.space_group_name_H-M   'P 1'
#
loop_
_entity.id
_entity.type
_entity.pdbx_description
1 polymer ?
#
loop_
_entity_poly.entity_id
_entity_poly.type
_entity_poly.pdbx_seq_one_letter_code
_entity_poly.pdbx_strand_id
1 'polypeptide(L)'
;MEYKKLNSGEKYTLSQIFSKDNKIVIPDLQRDYCWGSIKKDKKNLVRAFVKNIIDKGYKNKKTDLNLGLLYGYAPILGHIQLCDGQQRITTLFLLLGMLNRQSKNAFQDHLISPSEYRDDKDPYLQYAIRESSLY
;
A
#
# COMPACT_ATOMS: atom_id res chain seq x y z
N MET A 1 2.24 -14.28 -16.33
CA MET A 1 1.76 -13.23 -15.41
C MET A 1 0.24 -13.20 -15.49
N GLU A 2 -0.43 -13.20 -14.35
CA GLU A 2 -1.87 -13.05 -14.24
C GLU A 2 -2.14 -11.70 -13.57
N TYR A 3 -3.03 -10.88 -14.12
CA TYR A 3 -3.34 -9.56 -13.56
C TYR A 3 -4.77 -9.51 -13.07
N LYS A 4 -4.99 -8.76 -11.98
CA LYS A 4 -6.33 -8.49 -11.49
C LYS A 4 -6.78 -7.11 -11.93
N LYS A 5 -7.83 -7.08 -12.76
CA LYS A 5 -8.49 -5.82 -13.13
C LYS A 5 -9.19 -5.22 -11.90
N LEU A 6 -8.82 -3.99 -11.56
CA LEU A 6 -9.52 -3.17 -10.56
C LEU A 6 -10.40 -2.16 -11.29
N ASN A 7 -11.70 -2.15 -10.98
CA ASN A 7 -12.68 -1.26 -11.57
C ASN A 7 -12.78 0.01 -10.73
N SER A 8 -12.87 1.17 -11.39
CA SER A 8 -13.02 2.46 -10.71
C SER A 8 -14.33 2.54 -9.93
N GLY A 9 -14.30 3.14 -8.74
CA GLY A 9 -15.47 3.29 -7.86
C GLY A 9 -15.79 2.07 -7.00
N GLU A 10 -15.15 0.92 -7.24
CA GLU A 10 -15.35 -0.30 -6.46
C GLU A 10 -14.53 -0.33 -5.18
N LYS A 11 -15.02 -1.08 -4.18
CA LYS A 11 -14.31 -1.32 -2.93
C LYS A 11 -13.46 -2.58 -3.02
N TYR A 12 -12.22 -2.46 -2.58
CA TYR A 12 -11.27 -3.57 -2.52
C TYR A 12 -10.63 -3.68 -1.14
N THR A 13 -10.40 -4.91 -0.71
CA THR A 13 -9.55 -5.23 0.44
C THR A 13 -8.07 -5.13 0.08
N LEU A 14 -7.20 -5.01 1.08
CA LEU A 14 -5.75 -4.97 0.84
C LEU A 14 -5.23 -6.23 0.14
N SER A 15 -5.75 -7.41 0.50
CA SER A 15 -5.35 -8.66 -0.16
C SER A 15 -5.79 -8.71 -1.62
N GLN A 16 -6.87 -8.03 -2.00
CA GLN A 16 -7.29 -7.91 -3.41
C GLN A 16 -6.44 -6.89 -4.17
N ILE A 17 -6.00 -5.83 -3.50
CA ILE A 17 -5.13 -4.79 -4.06
C ILE A 17 -3.72 -5.37 -4.30
N PHE A 18 -3.15 -6.08 -3.32
CA PHE A 18 -1.85 -6.74 -3.37
C PHE A 18 -2.03 -8.23 -3.71
N SER A 19 -2.39 -8.52 -4.96
CA SER A 19 -2.55 -9.89 -5.45
C SER A 19 -2.15 -10.04 -6.90
N LYS A 20 -1.96 -11.31 -7.29
CA LYS A 20 -1.61 -11.71 -8.66
C LYS A 20 -0.29 -11.05 -9.07
N ASP A 21 -0.18 -10.48 -10.27
CA ASP A 21 1.01 -9.75 -10.72
C ASP A 21 0.76 -8.24 -10.85
N ASN A 22 -0.23 -7.69 -10.13
CA ASN A 22 -0.43 -6.24 -10.13
C ASN A 22 0.78 -5.54 -9.49
N LYS A 23 1.07 -4.30 -9.88
CA LYS A 23 2.07 -3.42 -9.28
C LYS A 23 1.41 -2.08 -8.98
N ILE A 24 1.57 -1.60 -7.74
CA ILE A 24 1.16 -0.26 -7.35
C ILE A 24 2.41 0.59 -7.33
N VAL A 25 2.46 1.56 -8.22
CA VAL A 25 3.61 2.42 -8.43
C VAL A 25 3.28 3.79 -7.85
N ILE A 26 4.14 4.28 -6.96
CA ILE A 26 4.15 5.66 -6.50
C ILE A 26 5.10 6.41 -7.44
N PRO A 27 4.59 7.32 -8.29
CA PRO A 27 5.41 8.08 -9.23
C PRO A 27 6.46 8.93 -8.51
N ASP A 28 7.55 9.17 -9.20
CA ASP A 28 8.71 9.93 -8.73
C ASP A 28 8.37 11.42 -8.45
N LEU A 29 7.37 11.96 -9.15
CA LEU A 29 6.76 13.26 -8.92
C LEU A 29 6.15 13.39 -7.52
N GLN A 30 5.76 12.28 -6.89
CA GLN A 30 5.24 12.32 -5.54
C GLN A 30 6.34 12.58 -4.50
N ARG A 31 5.95 13.21 -3.39
CA ARG A 31 6.85 13.42 -2.24
C ARG A 31 7.19 12.10 -1.54
N ASP A 32 8.28 12.11 -0.80
CA ASP A 32 8.72 10.97 0.01
C ASP A 32 7.67 10.54 1.04
N TYR A 33 7.78 9.30 1.51
CA TYR A 33 6.98 8.80 2.62
C TYR A 33 7.27 9.62 3.90
N CYS A 34 6.32 10.45 4.28
CA CYS A 34 6.37 11.29 5.45
C CYS A 34 4.94 11.65 5.89
N TRP A 35 4.65 11.40 7.16
CA TRP A 35 3.44 11.89 7.79
C TRP A 35 3.75 13.16 8.55
N GLY A 36 2.92 14.18 8.37
CA GLY A 36 3.04 15.43 9.10
C GLY A 36 2.90 15.22 10.62
N SER A 37 3.62 16.04 11.39
CA SER A 37 3.44 16.17 12.83
C SER A 37 2.81 17.54 13.13
N ILE A 38 1.68 17.56 13.84
CA ILE A 38 1.08 18.83 14.27
C ILE A 38 1.84 19.33 15.49
N LYS A 39 2.66 20.38 15.30
CA LYS A 39 3.57 20.95 16.31
C LYS A 39 2.89 21.36 17.63
N LYS A 40 1.60 21.71 17.62
CA LYS A 40 0.88 22.19 18.82
C LYS A 40 0.29 21.09 19.71
N ASP A 41 0.04 19.89 19.16
CA ASP A 41 -0.78 18.86 19.85
C ASP A 41 -0.07 17.51 20.07
N LYS A 42 1.21 17.34 19.65
CA LYS A 42 1.92 16.04 19.60
C LYS A 42 1.13 14.92 18.88
N LYS A 43 0.10 15.26 18.09
CA LYS A 43 -0.70 14.29 17.33
C LYS A 43 0.09 13.86 16.11
N ASN A 44 0.77 12.72 16.25
CA ASN A 44 1.39 12.01 15.15
C ASN A 44 0.28 11.42 14.26
N LEU A 45 0.17 11.88 13.02
CA LEU A 45 -0.91 11.50 12.10
C LEU A 45 -0.87 10.01 11.75
N VAL A 46 0.31 9.40 11.57
CA VAL A 46 0.41 7.95 11.35
C VAL A 46 -0.06 7.18 12.57
N ARG A 47 0.28 7.64 13.79
CA ARG A 47 -0.22 7.02 15.02
C ARG A 47 -1.76 7.08 15.09
N ALA A 48 -2.35 8.21 14.73
CA ALA A 48 -3.81 8.36 14.70
C ALA A 48 -4.46 7.41 13.67
N PHE A 49 -3.86 7.30 12.48
CA PHE A 49 -4.31 6.39 11.43
C PHE A 49 -4.26 4.92 11.88
N VAL A 50 -3.12 4.46 12.41
CA VAL A 50 -2.95 3.09 12.90
C VAL A 50 -3.87 2.79 14.09
N LYS A 51 -4.02 3.75 15.02
CA LYS A 51 -4.95 3.61 16.15
C LYS A 51 -6.39 3.42 15.66
N ASN A 52 -6.80 4.16 14.64
CA ASN A 52 -8.13 4.01 14.03
C ASN A 52 -8.32 2.60 13.45
N ILE A 53 -7.32 2.06 12.75
CA ILE A 53 -7.35 0.69 12.23
C ILE A 53 -7.55 -0.33 13.36
N ILE A 54 -6.78 -0.21 14.45
CA ILE A 54 -6.87 -1.14 15.58
C ILE A 54 -8.24 -1.03 16.26
N ASP A 55 -8.68 0.18 16.58
CA ASP A 55 -9.88 0.37 17.39
C ASP A 55 -11.15 0.07 16.60
N LYS A 56 -11.24 0.50 15.33
CA LYS A 56 -12.42 0.30 14.49
C LYS A 56 -12.38 -0.97 13.67
N GLY A 57 -11.21 -1.37 13.17
CA GLY A 57 -11.07 -2.55 12.29
C GLY A 57 -10.89 -3.85 13.05
N TYR A 58 -10.17 -3.84 14.19
CA TYR A 58 -9.87 -5.07 14.93
C TYR A 58 -10.72 -5.24 16.20
N LYS A 59 -10.78 -4.23 17.06
CA LYS A 59 -11.51 -4.32 18.34
C LYS A 59 -13.02 -4.23 18.17
N ASN A 60 -13.49 -3.35 17.27
CA ASN A 60 -14.91 -3.10 17.06
C ASN A 60 -15.36 -3.58 15.67
N LYS A 61 -15.39 -4.92 15.47
CA LYS A 61 -15.75 -5.58 14.20
C LYS A 61 -17.21 -5.42 13.74
N LYS A 62 -17.93 -4.40 14.23
CA LYS A 62 -19.36 -4.21 13.92
C LYS A 62 -19.60 -3.74 12.48
N THR A 63 -18.60 -3.13 11.83
CA THR A 63 -18.70 -2.59 10.48
C THR A 63 -17.39 -2.72 9.72
N ASP A 64 -17.46 -2.84 8.40
CA ASP A 64 -16.28 -2.75 7.54
C ASP A 64 -15.56 -1.40 7.72
N LEU A 65 -14.24 -1.46 7.91
CA LEU A 65 -13.42 -0.26 8.02
C LEU A 65 -13.03 0.24 6.63
N ASN A 66 -13.59 1.38 6.23
CA ASN A 66 -13.15 2.09 5.03
C ASN A 66 -11.89 2.93 5.34
N LEU A 67 -10.79 2.66 4.62
CA LEU A 67 -9.49 3.36 4.76
C LEU A 67 -9.35 4.58 3.82
N GLY A 68 -10.45 4.93 3.15
CA GLY A 68 -10.56 6.05 2.22
C GLY A 68 -10.21 5.67 0.79
N LEU A 69 -10.36 6.63 -0.12
CA LEU A 69 -10.13 6.48 -1.55
C LEU A 69 -8.63 6.37 -1.87
N LEU A 70 -8.27 5.47 -2.78
CA LEU A 70 -7.00 5.50 -3.51
C LEU A 70 -7.34 5.97 -4.93
N TYR A 71 -6.65 7.02 -5.39
CA TYR A 71 -6.85 7.57 -6.73
C TYR A 71 -5.58 7.34 -7.54
N GLY A 72 -5.75 6.85 -8.77
CA GLY A 72 -4.67 6.52 -9.67
C GLY A 72 -5.20 6.13 -11.05
N TYR A 73 -4.28 5.83 -11.96
CA TYR A 73 -4.58 5.40 -13.32
C TYR A 73 -3.74 4.17 -13.67
N ALA A 74 -4.26 3.32 -14.55
CA ALA A 74 -3.57 2.10 -14.98
C ALA A 74 -3.39 2.14 -16.50
N PRO A 75 -2.31 2.76 -17.00
CA PRO A 75 -2.08 2.85 -18.44
C PRO A 75 -1.77 1.47 -19.05
N ILE A 76 -1.20 0.58 -18.23
CA ILE A 76 -0.89 -0.81 -18.56
C ILE A 76 -1.64 -1.68 -17.55
N LEU A 77 -2.27 -2.76 -18.02
CA LEU A 77 -2.97 -3.69 -17.12
C LEU A 77 -2.01 -4.21 -16.05
N GLY A 78 -2.45 -4.18 -14.80
CA GLY A 78 -1.64 -4.58 -13.66
C GLY A 78 -0.78 -3.46 -13.08
N HIS A 79 -0.41 -2.43 -13.84
CA HIS A 79 0.43 -1.34 -13.34
C HIS A 79 -0.40 -0.11 -12.98
N ILE A 80 -0.62 0.11 -11.69
CA ILE A 80 -1.45 1.19 -11.15
C ILE A 80 -0.53 2.31 -10.68
N GLN A 81 -0.56 3.43 -11.39
CA GLN A 81 0.14 4.66 -11.01
C GLN A 81 -0.73 5.45 -10.02
N LEU A 82 -0.26 5.60 -8.79
CA LEU A 82 -0.98 6.36 -7.78
C LEU A 82 -0.86 7.86 -7.99
N CYS A 83 -1.95 8.57 -7.71
CA CYS A 83 -2.06 10.02 -7.70
C CYS A 83 -2.40 10.56 -6.31
N ASP A 84 -3.19 9.82 -5.52
CA ASP A 84 -3.49 10.12 -4.11
C ASP A 84 -3.46 8.85 -3.25
N GLY A 85 -3.25 9.04 -1.94
CA GLY A 85 -3.31 7.95 -0.97
C GLY A 85 -1.97 7.26 -0.71
N GLN A 86 -0.88 7.73 -1.32
CA GLN A 86 0.49 7.21 -1.17
C GLN A 86 0.89 6.95 0.30
N GLN A 87 0.70 7.92 1.20
CA GLN A 87 1.12 7.77 2.60
C GLN A 87 0.31 6.67 3.32
N ARG A 88 -0.98 6.56 3.00
CA ARG A 88 -1.87 5.54 3.59
C ARG A 88 -1.50 4.15 3.10
N ILE A 89 -1.38 3.96 1.79
CA ILE A 89 -1.06 2.64 1.22
C ILE A 89 0.35 2.18 1.61
N THR A 90 1.34 3.09 1.63
CA THR A 90 2.70 2.77 2.10
C THR A 90 2.70 2.36 3.56
N THR A 91 1.95 3.05 4.42
CA THR A 91 1.82 2.65 5.84
C THR A 91 1.25 1.24 5.98
N LEU A 92 0.19 0.93 5.21
CA LEU A 92 -0.47 -0.37 5.25
C LEU A 92 0.46 -1.49 4.75
N PHE A 93 1.22 -1.22 3.70
CA PHE A 93 2.20 -2.17 3.15
C PHE A 93 3.35 -2.44 4.14
N LEU A 94 3.87 -1.40 4.79
CA LEU A 94 4.91 -1.55 5.82
C LEU A 94 4.40 -2.35 7.03
N LEU A 95 3.16 -2.08 7.48
CA LEU A 95 2.53 -2.86 8.55
C LEU A 95 2.37 -4.33 8.16
N LEU A 96 1.96 -4.62 6.92
CA LEU A 96 1.88 -5.97 6.39
C LEU A 96 3.24 -6.66 6.42
N GLY A 97 4.32 -5.95 6.04
CA GLY A 97 5.70 -6.44 6.12
C GLY A 97 6.12 -6.80 7.55
N MET A 98 5.80 -5.93 8.52
CA MET A 98 6.05 -6.20 9.93
C MET A 98 5.29 -7.43 10.44
N LEU A 99 4.01 -7.55 10.08
CA LEU A 99 3.18 -8.70 10.45
C LEU A 99 3.71 -9.99 9.82
N ASN A 100 4.12 -9.96 8.55
CA ASN A 100 4.71 -11.09 7.85
C ASN A 100 5.96 -11.60 8.56
N ARG A 101 6.83 -10.70 8.99
CA ARG A 101 8.03 -11.04 9.76
C ARG A 101 7.69 -11.69 11.10
N GLN A 102 6.64 -11.21 11.78
CA GLN A 102 6.18 -11.76 13.05
C GLN A 102 5.45 -13.11 12.89
N SER A 103 4.79 -13.34 11.76
CA SER A 103 4.00 -14.53 11.47
C SER A 103 4.77 -15.64 10.74
N LYS A 104 6.11 -15.58 10.72
CA LYS A 104 6.97 -16.54 9.99
C LYS A 104 6.61 -16.65 8.50
N ASN A 105 6.45 -15.49 7.85
CA ASN A 105 6.18 -15.34 6.42
C ASN A 105 4.77 -15.75 5.95
N ALA A 106 3.77 -15.81 6.83
CA ALA A 106 2.41 -16.22 6.47
C ALA A 106 1.68 -15.27 5.50
N PHE A 107 2.21 -14.06 5.25
CA PHE A 107 1.62 -13.05 4.36
C PHE A 107 2.53 -12.71 3.17
N GLN A 108 3.51 -13.55 2.87
CA GLN A 108 4.51 -13.30 1.83
C GLN A 108 3.86 -13.06 0.46
N ASP A 109 2.82 -13.83 0.14
CA ASP A 109 2.06 -13.74 -1.12
C ASP A 109 1.26 -12.43 -1.27
N HIS A 110 1.23 -11.59 -0.24
CA HIS A 110 0.64 -10.24 -0.28
C HIS A 110 1.68 -9.12 -0.25
N LEU A 111 2.97 -9.48 -0.16
CA LEU A 111 4.09 -8.53 -0.27
C LEU A 111 4.75 -8.62 -1.65
N ILE A 112 4.79 -9.83 -2.21
CA ILE A 112 5.42 -10.12 -3.47
C ILE A 112 4.72 -11.30 -4.14
N SER A 113 4.61 -11.29 -5.46
CA SER A 113 4.03 -12.41 -6.19
C SER A 113 5.00 -13.60 -6.25
N PRO A 114 4.52 -14.84 -6.41
CA PRO A 114 5.40 -16.00 -6.51
C PRO A 114 6.37 -15.94 -7.70
N SER A 115 5.97 -15.29 -8.79
CA SER A 115 6.78 -15.00 -9.98
C SER A 115 7.95 -14.10 -9.62
N GLU A 116 7.66 -12.91 -9.07
CA GLU A 116 8.67 -11.91 -8.71
C GLU A 116 9.62 -12.42 -7.62
N TYR A 117 9.12 -13.23 -6.68
CA TYR A 117 9.96 -13.81 -5.62
C TYR A 117 11.10 -14.70 -6.17
N ARG A 118 10.91 -15.29 -7.36
CA ARG A 118 11.91 -16.11 -8.06
C ARG A 118 12.73 -15.33 -9.09
N ASP A 119 12.44 -14.06 -9.28
CA ASP A 119 13.08 -13.19 -10.27
C ASP A 119 13.85 -12.04 -9.58
N ASP A 120 13.61 -10.80 -9.96
CA ASP A 120 14.26 -9.59 -9.45
C ASP A 120 13.80 -9.17 -8.04
N LYS A 121 12.78 -9.87 -7.51
CA LYS A 121 12.17 -9.67 -6.19
C LYS A 121 11.42 -8.35 -6.05
N ASP A 122 10.79 -7.91 -7.13
CA ASP A 122 9.92 -6.74 -7.13
C ASP A 122 8.67 -6.91 -6.23
N PRO A 123 8.50 -6.07 -5.20
CA PRO A 123 7.31 -6.11 -4.35
C PRO A 123 6.08 -5.50 -5.06
N TYR A 124 4.90 -5.77 -4.51
CA TYR A 124 3.64 -5.20 -5.01
C TYR A 124 3.59 -3.67 -4.96
N LEU A 125 4.24 -3.03 -3.98
CA LEU A 125 4.30 -1.58 -3.84
C LEU A 125 5.70 -1.07 -4.19
N GLN A 126 5.77 -0.19 -5.18
CA GLN A 126 7.01 0.32 -5.74
C GLN A 126 7.05 1.84 -5.68
N TYR A 127 8.23 2.40 -5.41
CA TYR A 127 8.52 3.82 -5.59
C TYR A 127 9.34 3.97 -6.87
N ALA A 128 8.84 4.74 -7.84
CA ALA A 128 9.61 5.07 -9.02
C ALA A 128 10.82 5.93 -8.63
N ILE A 129 11.98 5.63 -9.23
CA ILE A 129 13.20 6.38 -9.00
C ILE A 129 13.13 7.67 -9.80
N ARG A 130 13.44 8.80 -9.17
CA ARG A 130 13.62 10.08 -9.87
C ARG A 130 14.82 9.98 -10.78
N GLU A 131 14.67 10.30 -12.07
CA GLU A 131 15.81 10.32 -13.00
C GLU A 131 16.94 11.25 -12.52
N SER A 132 16.59 12.34 -11.83
CA SER A 132 17.56 13.26 -11.22
C SER A 132 18.40 12.66 -10.09
N SER A 133 18.06 11.47 -9.59
CA SER A 133 18.82 10.74 -8.55
C SER A 133 19.78 9.71 -9.12
N LEU A 134 19.81 9.53 -10.45
CA LEU A 134 20.66 8.57 -11.15
C LEU A 134 22.00 9.16 -11.64
N TYR A 135 22.24 10.46 -11.39
CA TYR A 135 23.43 11.20 -11.80
C TYR A 135 24.18 11.79 -10.60
#